data_AF-A0A2W6T5L6-F1
#
_entry.id   AF-A0A2W6T5L6-F1
#
_cell.length_a   1.000
_cell.length_b   1.000
_cell.length_c   1.000
_cell.angle_alpha   90.00
_cell.angle_beta   90.00
_cell.angle_gamma   90.00
#
_symmetry.space_group_name_H-M   'P 1'
#
loop_
_entity.id
_entity.type
_entity.pdbx_description
1 polymer ?
#
loop_
_entity_poly.entity_id
_entity_poly.type
_entity_poly.pdbx_seq_one_letter_code
_entity_poly.pdbx_strand_id
1 'polypeptide(L)'
;MPAHGQLLAEQIKTREGLNLFLYPFAGRAVHEGLAAVLALRWSRRVAATFSFSVNDYGLVVTATSVQALDEAALASLLEPDALLQDLSEAVNMSELARRQFREIARVAGLLPPSIPGRALRSLRQLQASSSLLYDVLRQYDPGHMLLRQAEREVLEQQLEVATLQQVVAECAARKLLLTKPRTLTPLSFPLWAESRRGSLSSEDWKQRVRRAAQLLEARHG
;
A
#
# COMPACT_ATOMS: atom_id res chain seq x y z
N MET A 1 -14.20 6.36 18.06
CA MET A 1 -13.94 6.95 16.72
C MET A 1 -13.28 8.30 16.92
N PRO A 2 -12.33 8.72 16.05
CA PRO A 2 -11.78 10.08 16.11
C PRO A 2 -12.89 11.14 15.99
N ALA A 3 -12.73 12.27 16.67
CA ALA A 3 -13.64 13.41 16.52
C ALA A 3 -13.37 14.15 15.20
N HIS A 4 -14.34 14.96 14.76
CA HIS A 4 -14.17 15.79 13.56
C HIS A 4 -12.92 16.68 13.67
N GLY A 5 -12.09 16.71 12.61
CA GLY A 5 -10.84 17.48 12.58
C GLY A 5 -9.63 16.82 13.28
N GLN A 6 -9.76 15.59 13.75
CA GLN A 6 -8.65 14.82 14.32
C GLN A 6 -8.17 13.73 13.37
N LEU A 7 -6.85 13.52 13.34
CA LEU A 7 -6.24 12.39 12.67
C LEU A 7 -5.80 11.38 13.73
N LEU A 8 -6.49 10.25 13.82
CA LEU A 8 -6.10 9.18 14.74
C LEU A 8 -4.92 8.41 14.18
N ALA A 9 -3.91 8.21 15.02
CA ALA A 9 -2.83 7.27 14.80
C ALA A 9 -2.68 6.34 16.01
N GLU A 10 -2.45 5.06 15.75
CA GLU A 10 -2.18 4.06 16.79
C GLU A 10 -0.80 3.43 16.54
N GLN A 11 0.02 3.33 17.59
CA GLN A 11 1.28 2.60 17.54
C GLN A 11 1.22 1.36 18.41
N ILE A 12 1.34 0.19 17.79
CA ILE A 12 1.19 -1.10 18.46
C ILE A 12 2.38 -1.99 18.14
N LYS A 13 3.08 -2.45 19.18
CA LYS A 13 4.17 -3.39 19.03
C LYS A 13 3.61 -4.81 18.96
N THR A 14 3.92 -5.52 17.87
CA THR A 14 3.60 -6.94 17.70
C THR A 14 4.90 -7.74 17.54
N ARG A 15 4.79 -9.04 17.25
CA ARG A 15 5.96 -9.91 17.04
C ARG A 15 6.75 -9.54 15.78
N GLU A 16 6.09 -8.92 14.80
CA GLU A 16 6.67 -8.61 13.49
C GLU A 16 7.36 -7.23 13.48
N GLY A 17 7.06 -6.40 14.47
CA GLY A 17 7.64 -5.07 14.57
C GLY A 17 6.71 -4.07 15.22
N LEU A 18 7.01 -2.79 14.98
CA LEU A 18 6.14 -1.69 15.36
C LEU A 18 5.17 -1.42 14.21
N ASN A 19 3.87 -1.45 14.50
CA ASN A 19 2.82 -1.16 13.54
C ASN A 19 2.30 0.25 13.83
N LEU A 20 2.39 1.12 12.84
CA LEU A 20 1.79 2.44 12.82
C LEU A 20 0.50 2.37 12.01
N PHE A 21 -0.65 2.45 12.68
CA PHE A 21 -1.96 2.56 12.04
C PHE A 21 -2.34 4.02 11.91
N LEU A 22 -2.88 4.39 10.76
CA LEU A 22 -3.39 5.73 10.47
C LEU A 22 -4.78 5.61 9.84
N TYR A 23 -5.69 6.50 10.23
CA TYR A 23 -7.10 6.45 9.80
C TYR A 23 -7.55 7.74 9.10
N PRO A 24 -7.12 8.01 7.84
CA PRO A 24 -7.52 9.20 7.09
C PRO A 24 -8.96 9.14 6.54
N PHE A 25 -9.50 7.94 6.31
CA PHE A 25 -10.77 7.68 5.63
C PHE A 25 -10.85 8.25 4.20
N ALA A 26 -9.77 8.09 3.43
CA ALA A 26 -9.61 8.68 2.09
C ALA A 26 -9.76 7.68 0.93
N GLY A 27 -10.12 6.43 1.21
CA GLY A 27 -10.24 5.37 0.22
C GLY A 27 -8.91 4.69 -0.11
N ARG A 28 -9.01 3.52 -0.73
CA ARG A 28 -7.91 2.57 -0.84
C ARG A 28 -6.72 3.08 -1.65
N ALA A 29 -6.95 3.67 -2.83
CA ALA A 29 -5.89 4.15 -3.71
C ALA A 29 -5.03 5.24 -3.03
N VAL A 30 -5.68 6.20 -2.38
CA VAL A 30 -5.01 7.23 -1.59
C VAL A 30 -4.24 6.63 -0.41
N HIS A 31 -4.83 5.67 0.30
CA HIS A 31 -4.14 4.99 1.40
C HIS A 31 -2.88 4.26 0.92
N GLU A 32 -2.88 3.66 -0.28
CA GLU A 32 -1.70 2.99 -0.84
C GLU A 32 -0.55 3.98 -1.08
N GLY A 33 -0.86 5.11 -1.75
CA GLY A 33 0.12 6.16 -1.99
C GLY A 33 0.67 6.76 -0.69
N LEU A 34 -0.22 7.04 0.27
CA LEU A 34 0.16 7.58 1.57
C LEU A 34 1.04 6.60 2.35
N ALA A 35 0.68 5.32 2.38
CA ALA A 35 1.45 4.30 3.09
C ALA A 35 2.86 4.11 2.49
N ALA A 36 2.97 4.16 1.16
CA ALA A 36 4.25 4.08 0.46
C ALA A 36 5.16 5.28 0.79
N VAL A 37 4.62 6.50 0.75
CA VAL A 37 5.35 7.72 1.12
C VAL A 37 5.79 7.68 2.59
N LEU A 38 4.89 7.29 3.50
CA LEU A 38 5.21 7.18 4.93
C LEU A 38 6.33 6.16 5.18
N ALA A 39 6.29 5.00 4.53
CA ALA A 39 7.32 3.98 4.64
C ALA A 39 8.69 4.51 4.14
N LEU A 40 8.72 5.19 2.98
CA LEU A 40 9.93 5.80 2.43
C LEU A 40 10.52 6.86 3.37
N ARG A 41 9.68 7.80 3.84
CA ARG A 41 10.14 8.87 4.73
C ARG A 41 10.65 8.33 6.05
N TRP A 42 10.01 7.28 6.58
CA TRP A 42 10.47 6.63 7.79
C TRP A 42 11.78 5.85 7.56
N SER A 43 11.95 5.19 6.41
CA SER A 43 13.19 4.46 6.09
C SER A 43 14.39 5.39 5.94
N ARG A 44 14.19 6.65 5.54
CA ARG A 44 15.26 7.67 5.54
C ARG A 44 15.74 8.05 6.95
N ARG A 45 14.90 7.85 7.98
CA ARG A 45 15.25 8.15 9.38
C ARG A 45 15.89 6.96 10.10
N VAL A 46 15.49 5.75 9.75
CA VAL A 46 16.00 4.54 10.39
C VAL A 46 16.11 3.39 9.41
N ALA A 47 17.25 2.70 9.42
CA ALA A 47 17.46 1.51 8.61
C ALA A 47 16.66 0.34 9.20
N ALA A 48 15.55 0.00 8.54
CA ALA A 48 14.67 -1.11 8.92
C ALA A 48 13.95 -1.65 7.68
N THR A 49 13.37 -2.85 7.82
CA THR A 49 12.46 -3.38 6.83
C THR A 49 11.06 -2.81 7.07
N PHE A 50 10.50 -2.20 6.02
CA PHE A 50 9.15 -1.64 6.04
C PHE A 50 8.22 -2.47 5.16
N SER A 51 7.01 -2.67 5.65
CA SER A 51 5.90 -3.19 4.86
C SER A 51 4.65 -2.38 5.18
N PHE A 52 3.69 -2.36 4.26
CA PHE A 52 2.43 -1.66 4.52
C PHE A 52 1.23 -2.40 3.95
N SER A 53 0.06 -2.08 4.45
CA SER A 53 -1.23 -2.60 3.97
C SER A 53 -2.33 -1.59 4.22
N VAL A 54 -3.40 -1.68 3.46
CA VAL A 54 -4.48 -0.69 3.44
C VAL A 54 -5.84 -1.35 3.35
N ASN A 55 -6.86 -0.65 3.83
CA ASN A 55 -8.26 -0.96 3.58
C ASN A 55 -9.04 0.33 3.30
N ASP A 56 -10.37 0.26 3.34
CA ASP A 56 -11.23 1.37 2.94
C ASP A 56 -11.20 2.55 3.93
N TYR A 57 -10.77 2.35 5.16
CA TYR A 57 -10.79 3.38 6.20
C TYR A 57 -9.40 3.80 6.71
N GLY A 58 -8.35 3.06 6.40
CA GLY A 58 -7.00 3.47 6.79
C GLY A 58 -5.87 2.62 6.21
N LEU A 59 -4.71 2.77 6.83
CA LEU A 59 -3.47 2.10 6.47
C LEU A 59 -2.68 1.67 7.70
N VAL A 60 -1.79 0.70 7.50
CA VAL A 60 -0.79 0.29 8.48
C VAL A 60 0.58 0.24 7.83
N VAL A 61 1.57 0.85 8.48
CA VAL A 61 3.00 0.72 8.15
C VAL A 61 3.67 -0.08 9.28
N THR A 62 4.28 -1.21 8.94
CA THR A 62 5.01 -2.07 9.87
C THR A 62 6.50 -1.89 9.66
N ALA A 63 7.24 -1.65 10.74
CA ALA A 63 8.67 -1.47 10.73
C ALA A 63 9.36 -2.45 11.70
N THR A 64 10.32 -3.20 11.21
CA THR A 64 11.06 -4.20 12.02
C THR A 64 12.11 -3.53 12.89
N SER A 65 12.20 -3.89 14.17
CA SER A 65 13.30 -3.48 15.06
C SER A 65 13.46 -1.95 15.25
N VAL A 66 12.38 -1.19 15.12
CA VAL A 66 12.39 0.27 15.33
C VAL A 66 11.82 0.69 16.69
N GLN A 67 12.16 1.89 17.12
CA GLN A 67 11.55 2.54 18.28
C GLN A 67 10.22 3.21 17.90
N ALA A 68 9.38 3.43 18.92
CA ALA A 68 8.11 4.15 18.75
C ALA A 68 8.36 5.60 18.34
N LEU A 69 7.61 6.08 17.35
CA LEU A 69 7.57 7.49 16.99
C LEU A 69 6.89 8.29 18.12
N ASP A 70 7.28 9.55 18.27
CA ASP A 70 6.48 10.54 18.99
C ASP A 70 5.57 11.30 18.00
N GLU A 71 4.78 12.22 18.53
CA GLU A 71 3.81 12.98 17.74
C GLU A 71 4.50 13.90 16.73
N ALA A 72 5.61 14.54 17.10
CA ALA A 72 6.37 15.42 16.22
C ALA A 72 7.05 14.65 15.08
N ALA A 73 7.63 13.49 15.38
CA ALA A 73 8.22 12.61 14.37
C ALA A 73 7.14 12.10 13.41
N LEU A 74 5.94 11.76 13.89
CA LEU A 74 4.84 11.36 13.01
C LEU A 74 4.30 12.53 12.18
N ALA A 75 4.12 13.71 12.77
CA ALA A 75 3.66 14.91 12.07
C ALA A 75 4.60 15.27 10.91
N SER A 76 5.91 15.21 11.15
CA SER A 76 6.91 15.48 10.10
C SER A 76 6.97 14.40 9.01
N LEU A 77 6.47 13.18 9.24
CA LEU A 77 6.27 12.20 8.17
C LEU A 77 5.06 12.52 7.28
N LEU A 78 4.12 13.32 7.80
CA LEU A 78 2.88 13.72 7.13
C LEU A 78 2.97 15.10 6.44
N GLU A 79 4.13 15.76 6.45
CA GLU A 79 4.32 17.06 5.82
C GLU A 79 4.04 17.02 4.30
N PRO A 80 3.27 17.96 3.74
CA PRO A 80 2.94 17.94 2.30
C PRO A 80 4.15 18.26 1.40
N ASP A 81 5.22 18.82 1.96
CA ASP A 81 6.43 19.17 1.22
C ASP A 81 7.08 17.95 0.57
N ALA A 82 7.60 18.13 -0.65
CA ALA A 82 8.25 17.09 -1.46
C ALA A 82 7.39 15.83 -1.74
N LEU A 83 6.08 15.85 -1.50
CA LEU A 83 5.22 14.67 -1.66
C LEU A 83 5.29 14.04 -3.06
N LEU A 84 5.34 14.85 -4.13
CA LEU A 84 5.46 14.34 -5.49
C LEU A 84 6.79 13.63 -5.74
N GLN A 85 7.89 14.17 -5.20
CA GLN A 85 9.20 13.55 -5.28
C GLN A 85 9.22 12.25 -4.48
N ASP A 86 8.70 12.26 -3.26
CA ASP A 86 8.62 11.08 -2.41
C ASP A 86 7.74 10.00 -3.02
N LEU A 87 6.63 10.36 -3.65
CA LEU A 87 5.79 9.41 -4.37
C LEU A 87 6.53 8.84 -5.59
N SER A 88 7.28 9.65 -6.34
CA SER A 88 8.07 9.19 -7.49
C SER A 88 9.24 8.28 -7.10
N GLU A 89 9.73 8.38 -5.86
CA GLU A 89 10.81 7.54 -5.32
C GLU A 89 10.25 6.29 -4.63
N ALA A 90 9.16 6.44 -3.88
CA ALA A 90 8.44 5.34 -3.24
C ALA A 90 7.80 4.42 -4.28
N VAL A 91 7.35 5.01 -5.39
CA VAL A 91 6.87 4.29 -6.55
C VAL A 91 7.99 4.26 -7.57
N ASN A 92 8.69 3.14 -7.67
CA ASN A 92 9.58 2.88 -8.81
C ASN A 92 8.69 2.76 -10.08
N MET A 93 8.34 3.92 -10.67
CA MET A 93 7.29 4.12 -11.68
C MET A 93 7.46 3.21 -12.91
N SER A 94 8.70 2.84 -13.21
CA SER A 94 9.08 1.91 -14.28
C SER A 94 8.65 0.46 -14.00
N GLU A 95 8.67 -0.01 -12.74
CA GLU A 95 8.19 -1.35 -12.38
C GLU A 95 6.67 -1.39 -12.27
N LEU A 96 6.03 -0.30 -11.85
CA LEU A 96 4.58 -0.23 -11.70
C LEU A 96 3.86 -0.13 -13.06
N ALA A 97 4.33 0.73 -13.97
CA ALA A 97 3.79 0.83 -15.34
C ALA A 97 4.00 -0.47 -16.13
N ARG A 98 5.17 -1.11 -15.98
CA ARG A 98 5.44 -2.43 -16.57
C ARG A 98 4.62 -3.54 -15.91
N ARG A 99 4.30 -3.44 -14.61
CA ARG A 99 3.41 -4.38 -13.91
C ARG A 99 1.97 -4.23 -14.37
N GLN A 100 1.47 -3.00 -14.49
CA GLN A 100 0.11 -2.74 -14.95
C GLN A 100 -0.08 -3.21 -16.41
N PHE A 101 0.85 -2.89 -17.30
CA PHE A 101 0.80 -3.39 -18.68
C PHE A 101 0.86 -4.93 -18.76
N ARG A 102 1.59 -5.61 -17.85
CA ARG A 102 1.57 -7.08 -17.73
C ARG A 102 0.22 -7.64 -17.31
N GLU A 103 -0.46 -6.99 -16.36
CA GLU A 103 -1.79 -7.40 -15.91
C GLU A 103 -2.80 -7.28 -17.07
N ILE A 104 -2.78 -6.15 -17.78
CA ILE A 104 -3.62 -5.90 -18.95
C ILE A 104 -3.30 -6.90 -20.09
N ALA A 105 -2.01 -7.12 -20.41
CA ALA A 105 -1.57 -8.04 -21.46
C ALA A 105 -1.91 -9.51 -21.14
N ARG A 106 -1.95 -9.89 -19.85
CA ARG A 106 -2.38 -11.22 -19.42
C ARG A 106 -3.88 -11.43 -19.60
N VAL A 107 -4.69 -10.45 -19.18
CA VAL A 107 -6.15 -10.50 -19.31
C VAL A 107 -6.56 -10.44 -20.79
N ALA A 108 -5.86 -9.64 -21.60
CA ALA A 108 -6.09 -9.53 -23.03
C ALA A 108 -5.59 -10.73 -23.86
N GLY A 109 -5.02 -11.76 -23.23
CA GLY A 109 -4.51 -12.96 -23.92
C GLY A 109 -3.27 -12.73 -24.79
N LEU A 110 -2.62 -11.57 -24.67
CA LEU A 110 -1.39 -11.23 -25.40
C LEU A 110 -0.15 -11.92 -24.85
N LEU A 111 -0.25 -12.49 -23.65
CA LEU A 111 0.73 -13.40 -23.10
C LEU A 111 0.26 -14.84 -23.33
N PRO A 112 1.12 -15.74 -23.84
CA PRO A 112 0.72 -17.11 -24.13
C PRO A 112 0.23 -17.81 -22.85
N PRO A 113 -0.90 -18.52 -22.88
CA PRO A 113 -1.47 -19.18 -21.71
C PRO A 113 -0.51 -20.24 -21.16
N SER A 114 -0.51 -20.44 -19.84
CA SER A 114 0.16 -21.59 -19.22
C SER A 114 -0.57 -22.87 -19.60
N ILE A 115 -0.03 -23.60 -20.59
CA ILE A 115 -0.60 -24.87 -21.05
C ILE A 115 -0.28 -25.96 -19.99
N PRO A 116 -1.28 -26.67 -19.44
CA PRO A 116 -1.03 -27.79 -18.54
C PRO A 116 -0.12 -28.83 -19.22
N GLY A 117 1.03 -29.15 -18.62
CA GLY A 117 1.98 -30.14 -19.15
C GLY A 117 3.21 -29.58 -19.86
N ARG A 118 3.32 -28.25 -20.06
CA ARG A 118 4.59 -27.59 -20.45
C ARG A 118 5.21 -26.87 -19.26
N ALA A 119 6.55 -26.81 -19.23
CA ALA A 119 7.28 -26.06 -18.21
C ALA A 119 6.75 -24.61 -18.14
N LEU A 120 6.35 -24.17 -16.95
CA LEU A 120 5.96 -22.79 -16.68
C LEU A 120 7.10 -21.88 -17.13
N ARG A 121 6.83 -20.95 -18.07
CA ARG A 121 7.81 -19.92 -18.43
C ARG A 121 8.19 -19.14 -17.17
N SER A 122 9.48 -18.84 -17.01
CA SER A 122 9.93 -18.13 -15.83
C SER A 122 9.34 -16.71 -15.80
N LEU A 123 9.11 -16.17 -14.60
CA LEU A 123 8.62 -14.80 -14.41
C LEU A 123 9.42 -13.76 -15.22
N ARG A 124 10.74 -13.98 -15.39
CA ARG A 124 11.62 -13.13 -16.25
C ARG A 124 11.23 -13.16 -17.73
N GLN A 125 10.85 -14.31 -18.28
CA GLN A 125 10.49 -14.44 -19.70
C GLN A 125 9.15 -13.73 -20.01
N LEU A 126 8.20 -13.77 -19.08
CA LEU A 126 6.93 -13.05 -19.20
C LEU A 126 7.15 -11.53 -19.08
N GLN A 127 8.07 -11.09 -18.21
CA GLN A 127 8.45 -9.67 -18.06
C GLN A 127 9.06 -9.07 -19.33
N ALA A 128 10.00 -9.79 -19.97
CA ALA A 128 10.64 -9.34 -21.20
C ALA A 128 9.64 -9.21 -22.37
N SER A 129 8.73 -10.18 -22.49
CA SER A 129 7.75 -10.24 -23.59
C SER A 129 6.74 -9.07 -23.53
N SER A 130 6.28 -8.73 -22.32
CA SER A 130 5.32 -7.64 -22.12
C SER A 130 5.95 -6.26 -22.38
N SER A 131 7.20 -6.04 -21.99
CA SER A 131 7.84 -4.73 -22.22
C SER A 131 8.08 -4.46 -23.70
N LEU A 132 8.49 -5.48 -24.45
CA LEU A 132 8.73 -5.40 -25.89
C LEU A 132 7.42 -5.17 -26.67
N LEU A 133 6.32 -5.79 -26.24
CA LEU A 133 4.98 -5.55 -26.79
C LEU A 133 4.51 -4.10 -26.63
N TYR A 134 4.78 -3.49 -25.48
CA TYR A 134 4.46 -2.07 -25.25
C TYR A 134 5.23 -1.16 -26.20
N ASP A 135 6.54 -1.37 -26.34
CA ASP A 135 7.40 -0.54 -27.19
C ASP A 135 7.03 -0.68 -28.68
N VAL A 136 6.70 -1.89 -29.14
CA VAL A 136 6.23 -2.16 -30.50
C VAL A 136 4.88 -1.50 -30.77
N LEU A 137 3.89 -1.67 -29.89
CA LEU A 137 2.58 -1.04 -30.09
C LEU A 137 2.71 0.47 -30.14
N ARG A 138 3.52 1.08 -29.26
CA ARG A 138 3.73 2.52 -29.25
C ARG A 138 4.36 3.05 -30.55
N GLN A 139 5.25 2.26 -31.16
CA GLN A 139 5.95 2.67 -32.37
C GLN A 139 5.13 2.44 -33.65
N TYR A 140 4.34 1.37 -33.70
CA TYR A 140 3.69 0.91 -34.94
C TYR A 140 2.15 1.05 -34.95
N ASP A 141 1.50 1.13 -33.78
CA ASP A 141 0.06 1.39 -33.65
C ASP A 141 -0.24 2.25 -32.41
N PRO A 142 0.10 3.55 -32.43
CA PRO A 142 -0.13 4.45 -31.30
C PRO A 142 -1.62 4.64 -30.96
N GLY A 143 -2.55 4.26 -31.85
CA GLY A 143 -4.00 4.30 -31.61
C GLY A 143 -4.56 3.06 -30.92
N HIS A 144 -3.71 2.06 -30.64
CA HIS A 144 -4.13 0.75 -30.14
C HIS A 144 -4.93 0.86 -28.84
N MET A 145 -6.05 0.13 -28.74
CA MET A 145 -6.98 0.22 -27.60
C MET A 145 -6.32 -0.07 -26.24
N LEU A 146 -5.35 -0.99 -26.20
CA LEU A 146 -4.60 -1.29 -24.97
C LEU A 146 -3.63 -0.19 -24.56
N LEU A 147 -3.09 0.58 -25.52
CA LEU A 147 -2.29 1.77 -25.20
C LEU A 147 -3.19 2.86 -24.65
N ARG A 148 -4.34 3.12 -25.29
CA ARG A 148 -5.31 4.09 -24.79
C ARG A 148 -5.90 3.71 -23.43
N GLN A 149 -6.04 2.42 -23.15
CA GLN A 149 -6.45 1.94 -21.83
C GLN A 149 -5.33 2.14 -20.81
N ALA A 150 -4.08 1.81 -21.14
CA ALA A 150 -2.94 2.12 -20.28
C ALA A 150 -2.82 3.63 -20.03
N GLU A 151 -2.99 4.48 -21.04
CA GLU A 151 -2.99 5.94 -20.92
C GLU A 151 -4.13 6.46 -20.06
N ARG A 152 -5.36 5.91 -20.21
CA ARG A 152 -6.49 6.25 -19.35
C ARG A 152 -6.24 5.85 -17.90
N GLU A 153 -5.73 4.65 -17.66
CA GLU A 153 -5.36 4.19 -16.32
C GLU A 153 -4.21 5.03 -15.73
N VAL A 154 -3.31 5.57 -16.55
CA VAL A 154 -2.29 6.56 -16.14
C VAL A 154 -2.90 7.93 -15.81
N LEU A 155 -3.89 8.41 -16.55
CA LEU A 155 -4.62 9.64 -16.24
C LEU A 155 -5.44 9.49 -14.94
N GLU A 156 -6.05 8.33 -14.71
CA GLU A 156 -6.68 7.97 -13.44
C GLU A 156 -5.66 7.97 -12.29
N GLN A 157 -4.45 7.44 -12.51
CA GLN A 157 -3.36 7.55 -11.53
C GLN A 157 -2.94 9.00 -11.26
N GLN A 158 -2.95 9.90 -12.25
CA GLN A 158 -2.69 11.33 -12.04
C GLN A 158 -3.79 12.02 -11.21
N LEU A 159 -5.06 11.63 -11.40
CA LEU A 159 -6.16 12.11 -10.56
C LEU A 159 -6.00 11.64 -9.12
N GLU A 160 -5.58 10.39 -8.90
CA GLU A 160 -5.28 9.87 -7.56
C GLU A 160 -4.10 10.59 -6.89
N VAL A 161 -3.10 11.07 -7.65
CA VAL A 161 -2.01 11.90 -7.11
C VAL A 161 -2.55 13.22 -6.58
N ALA A 162 -3.46 13.88 -7.30
CA ALA A 162 -4.07 15.12 -6.84
C ALA A 162 -4.91 14.91 -5.57
N THR A 163 -5.69 13.83 -5.51
CA THR A 163 -6.44 13.45 -4.31
C THR A 163 -5.52 13.14 -3.13
N LEU A 164 -4.41 12.42 -3.37
CA LEU A 164 -3.40 12.15 -2.34
C LEU A 164 -2.78 13.45 -1.79
N GLN A 165 -2.45 14.41 -2.64
CA GLN A 165 -1.94 15.72 -2.22
C GLN A 165 -2.92 16.44 -1.30
N GLN A 166 -4.21 16.46 -1.67
CA GLN A 166 -5.25 17.06 -0.84
C GLN A 166 -5.35 16.35 0.52
N VAL A 167 -5.40 15.03 0.52
CA VAL A 167 -5.53 14.23 1.74
C VAL A 167 -4.32 14.38 2.66
N VAL A 168 -3.10 14.44 2.12
CA VAL A 168 -1.90 14.71 2.91
C VAL A 168 -1.96 16.10 3.53
N ALA A 169 -2.33 17.12 2.77
CA ALA A 169 -2.49 18.48 3.29
C ALA A 169 -3.54 18.55 4.40
N GLU A 170 -4.69 17.88 4.23
CA GLU A 170 -5.70 17.76 5.26
C GLU A 170 -5.20 17.02 6.51
N CYS A 171 -4.48 15.92 6.32
CA CYS A 171 -3.90 15.16 7.43
C CYS A 171 -2.91 16.00 8.24
N ALA A 172 -2.07 16.79 7.56
CA ALA A 172 -1.11 17.70 8.19
C ALA A 172 -1.79 18.86 8.94
N ALA A 173 -2.96 19.32 8.46
CA ALA A 173 -3.73 20.38 9.11
C ALA A 173 -4.59 19.90 10.30
N ARG A 174 -4.91 18.61 10.36
CA ARG A 174 -5.71 18.01 11.45
C ARG A 174 -4.89 17.88 12.72
N LYS A 175 -5.57 17.94 13.88
CA LYS A 175 -4.92 17.63 15.16
C LYS A 175 -4.56 16.15 15.21
N LEU A 176 -3.27 15.84 15.25
CA LEU A 176 -2.79 14.47 15.38
C LEU A 176 -3.12 13.93 16.78
N LEU A 177 -3.78 12.77 16.83
CA LEU A 177 -4.04 12.04 18.06
C LEU A 177 -3.28 10.74 18.01
N LEU A 178 -2.04 10.76 18.50
CA LEU A 178 -1.21 9.57 18.58
C LEU A 178 -1.46 8.81 19.89
N THR A 179 -1.94 7.59 19.78
CA THR A 179 -2.14 6.68 20.91
C THR A 179 -1.24 5.46 20.82
N LYS A 180 -0.91 4.85 21.97
CA LYS A 180 0.00 3.70 22.07
C LYS A 180 -0.68 2.54 22.81
N PRO A 181 -1.75 1.94 22.24
CA PRO A 181 -2.47 0.87 22.93
C PRO A 181 -1.57 -0.38 23.07
N ARG A 182 -1.79 -1.13 24.15
CA ARG A 182 -0.98 -2.34 24.44
C ARG A 182 -1.31 -3.51 23.51
N THR A 183 -2.46 -3.49 22.87
CA THR A 183 -3.00 -4.57 22.03
C THR A 183 -3.77 -3.99 20.86
N LEU A 184 -4.01 -4.81 19.83
CA LEU A 184 -4.87 -4.44 18.70
C LEU A 184 -6.23 -3.97 19.20
N THR A 185 -6.68 -2.85 18.67
CA THR A 185 -7.99 -2.23 18.88
C THR A 185 -8.98 -2.73 17.81
N PRO A 186 -10.29 -2.54 18.02
CA PRO A 186 -11.28 -2.86 16.98
C PRO A 186 -10.99 -2.18 15.63
N LEU A 187 -10.38 -0.99 15.61
CA LEU A 187 -10.04 -0.27 14.38
C LEU A 187 -8.75 -0.77 13.73
N SER A 188 -7.71 -1.08 14.52
CA SER A 188 -6.44 -1.61 13.99
C SER A 188 -6.55 -3.07 13.57
N PHE A 189 -7.46 -3.85 14.14
CA PHE A 189 -7.55 -5.29 13.88
C PHE A 189 -7.81 -5.65 12.41
N PRO A 190 -8.78 -5.06 11.69
CA PRO A 190 -8.99 -5.41 10.27
C PRO A 190 -7.82 -5.01 9.37
N LEU A 191 -7.14 -3.89 9.65
CA LEU A 191 -5.92 -3.48 8.95
C LEU A 191 -4.76 -4.45 9.21
N TRP A 192 -4.58 -4.86 10.46
CA TRP A 192 -3.61 -5.88 10.83
C TRP A 192 -3.92 -7.21 10.13
N ALA A 193 -5.18 -7.64 10.12
CA ALA A 193 -5.59 -8.87 9.44
C ALA A 193 -5.31 -8.78 7.93
N GLU A 194 -5.55 -7.63 7.30
CA GLU A 194 -5.20 -7.39 5.90
C GLU A 194 -3.71 -7.58 5.64
N SER A 195 -2.85 -7.03 6.50
CA SER A 195 -1.39 -7.16 6.39
C SER A 195 -0.87 -8.59 6.40
N ARG A 196 -1.69 -9.52 6.89
CA ARG A 196 -1.34 -10.93 7.04
C ARG A 196 -2.00 -11.83 6.03
N ARG A 197 -3.06 -11.38 5.35
CA ARG A 197 -3.61 -12.08 4.18
C ARG A 197 -2.56 -12.25 3.07
N GLY A 198 -1.59 -11.33 2.97
CA GLY A 198 -0.49 -11.39 2.01
C GLY A 198 0.73 -12.23 2.43
N SER A 199 0.83 -12.68 3.69
CA SER A 199 1.96 -13.50 4.16
C SER A 199 1.61 -14.99 4.08
N LEU A 200 2.23 -15.71 3.14
CA LEU A 200 2.15 -17.17 3.08
C LEU A 200 2.80 -17.77 4.34
N SER A 201 1.99 -18.37 5.21
CA SER A 201 2.42 -19.19 6.34
C SER A 201 1.80 -20.57 6.20
N SER A 202 2.54 -21.63 6.51
CA SER A 202 2.08 -23.04 6.45
C SER A 202 1.12 -23.44 7.57
N GLU A 203 0.72 -22.48 8.41
CA GLU A 203 -0.21 -22.65 9.51
C GLU A 203 -1.57 -22.03 9.13
N ASP A 204 -2.68 -22.67 9.51
CA ASP A 204 -4.03 -22.35 9.03
C ASP A 204 -4.47 -20.92 9.40
N TRP A 205 -4.10 -19.95 8.56
CA TRP A 205 -4.26 -18.49 8.69
C TRP A 205 -5.66 -18.08 9.18
N LYS A 206 -6.70 -18.75 8.67
CA LYS A 206 -8.10 -18.52 9.06
C LYS A 206 -8.35 -18.79 10.54
N GLN A 207 -7.68 -19.78 11.14
CA GLN A 207 -7.83 -20.12 12.56
C GLN A 207 -7.17 -19.06 13.45
N ARG A 208 -6.03 -18.48 13.02
CA ARG A 208 -5.34 -17.41 13.78
C ARG A 208 -6.13 -16.11 13.80
N VAL A 209 -6.73 -15.72 12.67
CA VAL A 209 -7.63 -14.55 12.61
C VAL A 209 -8.85 -14.75 13.50
N ARG A 210 -9.50 -15.91 13.44
CA ARG A 210 -10.65 -16.22 14.29
C ARG A 210 -10.30 -16.17 15.78
N ARG A 211 -9.19 -16.78 16.19
CA ARG A 211 -8.74 -16.74 17.59
C ARG A 211 -8.41 -15.31 18.04
N ALA A 212 -7.79 -14.50 17.19
CA ALA A 212 -7.47 -13.12 17.51
C ALA A 212 -8.74 -12.24 17.61
N ALA A 213 -9.75 -12.48 16.76
CA ALA A 213 -11.05 -11.81 16.85
C ALA A 213 -11.80 -12.20 18.14
N GLN A 214 -11.84 -13.49 18.50
CA GLN A 214 -12.47 -13.97 19.74
C GLN A 214 -11.82 -13.38 21.01
N LEU A 215 -10.49 -13.24 21.02
CA LEU A 215 -9.77 -12.60 22.13
C LEU A 215 -10.05 -11.09 22.23
N LEU A 216 -10.37 -10.44 21.11
CA LEU A 216 -10.69 -9.02 21.05
C LEU A 216 -12.13 -8.77 21.52
N GLU A 217 -13.09 -9.61 21.10
CA GLU A 217 -14.47 -9.62 21.61
C GLU A 217 -14.50 -9.83 23.13
N ALA A 218 -13.76 -10.80 23.65
CA ALA A 218 -13.71 -11.06 25.10
C ALA A 218 -13.08 -9.93 25.95
N ARG A 219 -12.36 -8.98 25.33
CA ARG A 219 -11.71 -7.85 26.02
C ARG A 219 -12.46 -6.53 25.88
N HIS A 220 -13.37 -6.42 24.92
CA HIS A 220 -14.05 -5.16 24.56
C HIS A 220 -15.57 -5.28 24.40
N GLY A 221 -16.15 -6.48 24.50
CA GLY A 221 -17.58 -6.71 24.69
C GLY A 221 -17.97 -6.68 26.16
#